data_AF-A0AAU0WJ73-F1
#
_entry.id   AF-A0AAU0WJ73-F1
#
_cell.length_a   1.000
_cell.length_b   1.000
_cell.length_c   1.000
_cell.angle_alpha   90.00
_cell.angle_beta   90.00
_cell.angle_gamma   90.00
#
_symmetry.space_group_name_H-M   'P 1'
#
loop_
_entity.id
_entity.type
_entity.pdbx_description
1 polymer ?
#
loop_
_entity_poly.entity_id
_entity_poly.type
_entity_poly.pdbx_seq_one_letter_code
_entity_poly.pdbx_strand_id
1 'polypeptide(L)'
;MRDELELELSESKTLITHAASQAAHFLGYEIRVQHADTKITRQRRAVNGAIGLFVPRQVIRQKCALYMSKGKPAQRGPLLHDDDFTIVAKYQAEFRGLVQYYLLAQDVFRLGRLQWVMETSMLKTLAGKHRSTVPKMSRKYKSTIETPDGPRRCIQVTVPRDEGKKPLVARFGGISLKRQRTAVLTDIRPVMASMKRNELIHRLLAECCEICEARTNLEVHHIRRLADLNRPGRREKPAWVHLMAMRRRKTLVICRRCHEDIHAERPTAAPRK
;
A
#
# COMPACT_ATOMS: atom_id res chain seq x y z
N MET A 1 -39.73 4.16 -1.20
CA MET A 1 -38.63 3.17 -1.08
C MET A 1 -39.13 1.78 -0.71
N ARG A 2 -39.94 1.60 0.35
CA ARG A 2 -40.59 0.31 0.62
C ARG A 2 -41.68 -0.02 -0.41
N ASP A 3 -42.49 0.97 -0.80
CA ASP A 3 -43.67 0.70 -1.65
C ASP A 3 -43.35 0.57 -3.16
N GLU A 4 -42.20 1.07 -3.61
CA GLU A 4 -41.80 1.01 -5.03
C GLU A 4 -40.56 0.13 -5.29
N LEU A 5 -39.63 0.05 -4.33
CA LEU A 5 -38.36 -0.68 -4.49
C LEU A 5 -38.26 -1.87 -3.53
N GLU A 6 -39.24 -2.09 -2.66
CA GLU A 6 -39.27 -3.18 -1.66
C GLU A 6 -38.01 -3.27 -0.79
N LEU A 7 -37.36 -2.12 -0.52
CA LEU A 7 -36.14 -2.04 0.28
C LEU A 7 -36.38 -1.34 1.62
N GLU A 8 -35.87 -1.95 2.68
CA GLU A 8 -35.88 -1.37 4.02
C GLU A 8 -34.59 -0.59 4.31
N LEU A 9 -34.75 0.63 4.82
CA LEU A 9 -33.63 1.45 5.25
C LEU A 9 -33.07 0.92 6.58
N SER A 10 -31.75 0.82 6.66
CA SER A 10 -31.06 0.43 7.89
C SER A 10 -30.97 1.65 8.81
N GLU A 11 -31.75 1.66 9.90
CA GLU A 11 -31.78 2.78 10.87
C GLU A 11 -30.39 3.12 11.42
N SER A 12 -29.56 2.11 11.67
CA SER A 12 -28.17 2.27 12.13
C SER A 12 -27.24 2.99 11.14
N LYS A 13 -27.63 3.09 9.86
CA LYS A 13 -26.86 3.75 8.78
C LYS A 13 -27.45 5.10 8.39
N THR A 14 -28.70 5.39 8.79
CA THR A 14 -29.44 6.61 8.47
C THR A 14 -29.52 7.50 9.71
N LEU A 15 -28.39 8.10 10.08
CA LEU A 15 -28.30 9.04 11.19
C LEU A 15 -28.22 10.49 10.68
N ILE A 16 -29.12 11.35 11.17
CA ILE A 16 -29.02 12.80 10.94
C ILE A 16 -28.01 13.37 11.94
N THR A 17 -26.86 13.82 11.46
CA THR A 17 -25.79 14.40 12.29
C THR A 17 -25.73 15.91 12.16
N HIS A 18 -25.46 16.62 13.26
CA HIS A 18 -25.29 18.07 13.23
C HIS A 18 -23.95 18.44 12.59
N ALA A 19 -23.99 19.05 11.40
CA ALA A 19 -22.84 19.19 10.50
C ALA A 19 -21.68 20.06 11.03
N ALA A 20 -21.92 20.89 12.06
CA ALA A 20 -20.89 21.73 12.68
C ALA A 20 -20.17 21.04 13.86
N SER A 21 -20.80 20.05 14.51
CA SER A 21 -20.25 19.36 15.69
C SER A 21 -19.86 17.90 15.39
N GLN A 22 -20.44 17.30 14.36
CA GLN A 22 -20.23 15.92 13.94
C GLN A 22 -19.81 15.87 12.47
N ALA A 23 -19.23 14.74 12.07
CA ALA A 23 -18.87 14.46 10.68
C ALA A 23 -19.76 13.36 10.13
N ALA A 24 -20.29 13.56 8.93
CA ALA A 24 -20.99 12.53 8.18
C ALA A 24 -19.96 11.72 7.36
N HIS A 25 -20.16 10.40 7.27
CA HIS A 25 -19.28 9.54 6.47
C HIS A 25 -19.93 9.23 5.13
N PHE A 26 -19.27 9.61 4.03
CA PHE A 26 -19.79 9.33 2.69
C PHE A 26 -18.63 9.01 1.74
N LEU A 27 -18.76 7.89 1.01
CA LEU A 27 -17.75 7.40 0.06
C LEU A 27 -16.31 7.49 0.61
N GLY A 28 -16.09 7.03 1.85
CA GLY A 28 -14.77 7.03 2.48
C GLY A 28 -14.26 8.39 2.99
N TYR A 29 -15.00 9.48 2.80
CA TYR A 29 -14.68 10.80 3.33
C TYR A 29 -15.44 11.12 4.63
N GLU A 30 -14.84 11.96 5.47
CA GLU A 30 -15.55 12.71 6.50
C GLU A 30 -16.01 14.04 5.91
N ILE A 31 -17.31 14.31 5.94
CA ILE A 31 -17.94 15.55 5.50
C ILE A 31 -18.35 16.34 6.74
N ARG A 32 -17.85 17.57 6.86
CA ARG A 32 -18.19 18.48 7.97
C ARG A 32 -18.13 19.93 7.54
N VAL A 33 -18.86 20.78 8.26
CA VAL A 33 -18.77 22.22 8.11
C VAL A 33 -17.44 22.70 8.69
N GLN A 34 -16.75 23.54 7.93
CA GLN A 34 -15.50 24.15 8.37
C GLN A 34 -15.80 25.29 9.34
N HIS A 35 -14.99 25.38 10.39
CA HIS A 35 -14.96 26.50 11.32
C HIS A 35 -13.51 26.78 11.69
N ALA A 36 -13.01 27.97 11.35
CA ALA A 36 -11.64 28.41 11.60
C ALA A 36 -11.59 29.94 11.72
N ASP A 37 -11.66 30.43 12.95
CA ASP A 37 -11.71 31.87 13.23
C ASP A 37 -10.41 32.61 12.91
N THR A 38 -9.30 31.88 12.84
CA THR A 38 -7.98 32.42 12.49
C THR A 38 -7.78 32.64 11.00
N LYS A 39 -8.64 32.07 10.14
CA LYS A 39 -8.49 32.17 8.69
C LYS A 39 -9.33 33.31 8.12
N ILE A 40 -8.74 34.49 8.14
CA ILE A 40 -9.36 35.74 7.68
C ILE A 40 -8.88 36.06 6.26
N THR A 41 -9.79 36.39 5.36
CA THR A 41 -9.50 36.87 4.00
C THR A 41 -10.38 38.08 3.75
N ARG A 42 -9.79 39.20 3.30
CA ARG A 42 -10.52 40.47 3.09
C ARG A 42 -11.34 40.88 4.33
N GLN A 43 -10.72 40.84 5.51
CA GLN A 43 -11.31 41.19 6.81
C GLN A 43 -12.55 40.35 7.23
N ARG A 44 -12.82 39.22 6.56
CA ARG A 44 -13.92 38.30 6.92
C ARG A 44 -13.39 36.88 7.17
N ARG A 45 -14.06 36.12 8.05
CA ARG A 45 -13.78 34.70 8.28
C ARG A 45 -14.13 33.92 7.01
N ALA A 46 -13.14 33.37 6.33
CA ALA A 46 -13.28 32.96 4.93
C ALA A 46 -13.79 31.52 4.74
N VAL A 47 -13.83 30.72 5.81
CA VAL A 47 -14.07 29.27 5.73
C VAL A 47 -15.25 28.81 6.59
N ASN A 48 -15.74 29.65 7.50
CA ASN A 48 -16.82 29.29 8.40
C ASN A 48 -18.10 29.03 7.58
N GLY A 49 -18.76 27.91 7.85
CA GLY A 49 -19.98 27.51 7.14
C GLY A 49 -19.75 26.73 5.84
N ALA A 50 -18.51 26.68 5.32
CA ALA A 50 -18.22 25.95 4.09
C ALA A 50 -18.07 24.45 4.33
N ILE A 51 -18.78 23.62 3.54
CA ILE A 51 -18.64 22.17 3.57
C ILE A 51 -17.23 21.78 3.11
N GLY A 52 -16.56 20.90 3.87
CA GLY A 52 -15.25 20.36 3.54
C GLY A 52 -15.23 18.84 3.57
N LEU A 53 -14.41 18.27 2.69
CA LEU A 53 -14.05 16.86 2.71
C LEU A 53 -12.79 16.65 3.55
N PHE A 54 -12.75 15.59 4.34
CA PHE A 54 -11.64 15.25 5.23
C PHE A 54 -11.31 13.77 5.16
N VAL A 55 -10.04 13.45 5.41
CA VAL A 55 -9.57 12.06 5.50
C VAL A 55 -9.92 11.50 6.88
N PRO A 56 -10.70 10.41 6.96
CA PRO A 56 -11.04 9.85 8.25
C PRO A 56 -9.81 9.37 9.03
N ARG A 57 -9.72 9.72 10.31
CA ARG A 57 -8.59 9.33 11.16
C ARG A 57 -8.44 7.82 11.28
N GLN A 58 -9.56 7.10 11.26
CA GLN A 58 -9.60 5.65 11.29
C GLN A 58 -8.93 5.04 10.06
N VAL A 59 -9.15 5.60 8.87
CA VAL A 59 -8.51 5.13 7.62
C VAL A 59 -7.00 5.25 7.71
N ILE A 60 -6.48 6.40 8.18
CA ILE A 60 -5.03 6.59 8.35
C ILE A 60 -4.49 5.55 9.35
N ARG A 61 -5.17 5.34 10.47
CA ARG A 61 -4.77 4.36 11.49
C ARG A 61 -4.73 2.94 10.94
N GLN A 62 -5.80 2.51 10.26
CA GLN A 62 -5.91 1.19 9.65
C GLN A 62 -4.85 0.97 8.57
N LYS A 63 -4.60 1.97 7.71
CA LYS A 63 -3.56 1.89 6.68
C LYS A 63 -2.17 1.84 7.30
N CYS A 64 -1.89 2.62 8.34
CA CYS A 64 -0.62 2.55 9.08
C CYS A 64 -0.41 1.18 9.72
N ALA A 65 -1.46 0.57 10.30
CA ALA A 65 -1.37 -0.73 10.96
C ALA A 65 -0.83 -1.84 10.05
N LEU A 66 -1.09 -1.77 8.73
CA LEU A 66 -0.57 -2.73 7.75
C LEU A 66 0.95 -2.74 7.61
N TYR A 67 1.62 -1.66 8.03
CA TYR A 67 3.07 -1.48 7.94
C TYR A 67 3.74 -1.45 9.31
N MET A 68 2.99 -1.76 10.37
CA MET A 68 3.44 -1.66 11.76
C MET A 68 3.32 -3.02 12.45
N SER A 69 4.29 -3.31 13.31
CA SER A 69 4.25 -4.43 14.24
C SER A 69 4.54 -3.91 15.63
N LYS A 70 3.75 -4.31 16.63
CA LYS A 70 3.85 -3.84 18.02
C LYS A 70 3.93 -2.30 18.13
N GLY A 71 3.10 -1.60 17.35
CA GLY A 71 3.02 -0.13 17.39
C GLY A 71 4.20 0.61 16.75
N LYS A 72 5.14 -0.08 16.09
CA LYS A 72 6.28 0.54 15.39
C LYS A 72 6.29 0.13 13.93
N PRO A 73 6.73 0.99 12.98
CA PRO A 73 6.92 0.58 11.59
C PRO A 73 7.84 -0.64 11.53
N ALA A 74 7.45 -1.67 10.77
CA ALA A 74 8.13 -2.95 10.72
C ALA A 74 8.51 -3.31 9.29
N GLN A 75 9.49 -4.19 9.13
CA GLN A 75 9.77 -4.80 7.83
C GLN A 75 8.56 -5.61 7.35
N ARG A 76 8.41 -5.77 6.04
CA ARG A 76 7.43 -6.70 5.45
C ARG A 76 8.18 -7.96 4.99
N GLY A 77 8.20 -8.98 5.84
CA GLY A 77 8.81 -10.29 5.54
C GLY A 77 8.47 -10.84 4.13
N PRO A 78 7.20 -10.77 3.68
CA PRO A 78 6.81 -11.24 2.35
C PRO A 78 7.53 -10.57 1.18
N LEU A 79 8.11 -9.38 1.35
CA LEU A 79 8.78 -8.62 0.28
C LEU A 79 10.30 -8.80 0.28
N LEU A 80 10.88 -9.53 1.24
CA LEU A 80 12.35 -9.66 1.35
C LEU A 80 13.01 -10.31 0.12
N HIS A 81 12.28 -11.18 -0.57
CA HIS A 81 12.74 -11.88 -1.77
C HIS A 81 12.44 -11.13 -3.08
N ASP A 82 11.77 -9.98 -2.99
CA ASP A 82 11.47 -9.16 -4.16
C ASP A 82 12.66 -8.27 -4.51
N ASP A 83 12.81 -7.93 -5.79
CA ASP A 83 13.83 -6.97 -6.22
C ASP A 83 13.62 -5.58 -5.57
N ASP A 84 14.71 -4.84 -5.35
CA ASP A 84 14.66 -3.53 -4.70
C ASP A 84 13.73 -2.56 -5.44
N PHE A 85 13.78 -2.58 -6.77
CA PHE A 85 12.87 -1.82 -7.61
C PHE A 85 11.41 -2.19 -7.34
N THR A 86 11.10 -3.48 -7.26
CA THR A 86 9.74 -3.98 -7.02
C THR A 86 9.22 -3.57 -5.64
N ILE A 87 10.08 -3.65 -4.62
CA ILE A 87 9.75 -3.22 -3.26
C ILE A 87 9.35 -1.73 -3.29
N VAL A 88 10.22 -0.86 -3.82
CA VAL A 88 9.98 0.60 -3.85
C VAL A 88 8.75 0.93 -4.71
N ALA A 89 8.62 0.34 -5.89
CA ALA A 89 7.48 0.57 -6.78
C ALA A 89 6.14 0.18 -6.14
N LYS A 90 6.11 -0.94 -5.41
CA LYS A 90 4.90 -1.41 -4.72
C LYS A 90 4.46 -0.45 -3.62
N TYR A 91 5.38 -0.05 -2.74
CA TYR A 91 5.09 0.92 -1.69
C TYR A 91 4.58 2.25 -2.28
N GLN A 92 5.19 2.71 -3.38
CA GLN A 92 4.76 3.94 -4.03
C GLN A 92 3.36 3.83 -4.61
N ALA A 93 3.03 2.73 -5.28
CA ALA A 93 1.71 2.57 -5.87
C ALA A 93 0.60 2.44 -4.82
N GLU A 94 0.88 1.72 -3.73
CA GLU A 94 -0.01 1.63 -2.56
C GLU A 94 -0.26 3.04 -1.96
N PHE A 95 0.80 3.83 -1.80
CA PHE A 95 0.70 5.20 -1.26
C PHE A 95 0.02 6.16 -2.24
N ARG A 96 0.45 6.18 -3.51
CA ARG A 96 -0.09 7.04 -4.58
C ARG A 96 -1.58 6.82 -4.76
N GLY A 97 -2.05 5.58 -4.79
CA GLY A 97 -3.47 5.27 -4.94
C GLY A 97 -4.30 5.87 -3.80
N LEU A 98 -3.80 5.78 -2.56
CA LEU A 98 -4.48 6.37 -1.41
C LEU A 98 -4.47 7.90 -1.44
N VAL A 99 -3.32 8.50 -1.76
CA VAL A 99 -3.22 9.97 -1.87
C VAL A 99 -4.15 10.47 -2.97
N GLN A 100 -4.14 9.84 -4.14
CA GLN A 100 -4.98 10.22 -5.28
C GLN A 100 -6.46 10.21 -4.90
N TYR A 101 -6.89 9.16 -4.19
CA TYR A 101 -8.26 9.03 -3.73
C TYR A 101 -8.68 10.15 -2.79
N TYR A 102 -7.78 10.63 -1.93
CA TYR A 102 -8.04 11.66 -0.91
C TYR A 102 -7.55 13.07 -1.27
N LEU A 103 -7.12 13.33 -2.52
CA LEU A 103 -6.60 14.64 -2.94
C LEU A 103 -7.59 15.79 -2.78
N LEU A 104 -8.89 15.50 -2.78
CA LEU A 104 -9.96 16.48 -2.58
C LEU A 104 -10.07 16.94 -1.11
N ALA A 105 -9.51 16.17 -0.16
CA ALA A 105 -9.61 16.45 1.27
C ALA A 105 -8.83 17.70 1.67
N GLN A 106 -9.42 18.49 2.57
CA GLN A 106 -8.79 19.69 3.16
C GLN A 106 -7.55 19.34 3.99
N ASP A 107 -7.55 18.16 4.60
CA ASP A 107 -6.49 17.68 5.49
C ASP A 107 -5.65 16.57 4.87
N VAL A 108 -5.52 16.54 3.53
CA VAL A 108 -4.70 15.55 2.80
C VAL A 108 -3.25 15.50 3.32
N PHE A 109 -2.73 16.61 3.87
CA PHE A 109 -1.42 16.67 4.52
C PHE A 109 -1.26 15.65 5.67
N ARG A 110 -2.35 15.21 6.30
CA ARG A 110 -2.33 14.19 7.36
C ARG A 110 -1.86 12.83 6.85
N LEU A 111 -1.95 12.57 5.55
CA LEU A 111 -1.35 11.38 4.92
C LEU A 111 0.18 11.38 5.02
N GLY A 112 0.82 12.51 5.39
CA GLY A 112 2.25 12.56 5.70
C GLY A 112 2.65 11.63 6.83
N ARG A 113 1.75 11.38 7.81
CA ARG A 113 1.99 10.35 8.84
C ARG A 113 2.10 8.96 8.23
N LEU A 114 1.20 8.62 7.31
CA LEU A 114 1.24 7.34 6.61
C LEU A 114 2.50 7.25 5.74
N GLN A 115 2.85 8.32 5.03
CA GLN A 115 4.07 8.39 4.23
C GLN A 115 5.30 8.03 5.07
N TRP A 116 5.45 8.64 6.25
CA TRP A 116 6.55 8.36 7.16
C TRP A 116 6.56 6.90 7.65
N VAL A 117 5.39 6.35 8.01
CA VAL A 117 5.28 4.93 8.44
C VAL A 117 5.68 4.00 7.31
N MET A 118 5.17 4.24 6.09
CA MET A 118 5.47 3.45 4.90
C MET A 118 6.95 3.55 4.51
N GLU A 119 7.54 4.75 4.52
CA GLU A 119 8.96 4.96 4.24
C GLU A 119 9.84 4.18 5.21
N THR A 120 9.54 4.28 6.51
CA THR A 120 10.30 3.59 7.55
C THR A 120 10.17 2.08 7.42
N SER A 121 8.96 1.57 7.16
CA SER A 121 8.71 0.15 6.92
C SER A 121 9.44 -0.37 5.66
N MET A 122 9.41 0.40 4.58
CA MET A 122 10.10 0.07 3.32
C MET A 122 11.62 0.01 3.54
N LEU A 123 12.20 1.01 4.19
CA LEU A 123 13.63 1.05 4.48
C LEU A 123 14.06 -0.08 5.43
N LYS A 124 13.21 -0.47 6.40
CA LYS A 124 13.44 -1.65 7.24
C LYS A 124 13.43 -2.94 6.43
N THR A 125 12.54 -3.04 5.45
CA THR A 125 12.47 -4.19 4.53
C THR A 125 13.74 -4.29 3.68
N LEU A 126 14.19 -3.17 3.09
CA LEU A 126 15.45 -3.11 2.33
C LEU A 126 16.66 -3.43 3.22
N ALA A 127 16.67 -2.90 4.44
CA ALA A 127 17.74 -3.17 5.41
C ALA A 127 17.80 -4.65 5.79
N GLY A 128 16.65 -5.29 6.05
CA GLY A 128 16.55 -6.72 6.32
C GLY A 128 17.05 -7.57 5.14
N LYS A 129 16.66 -7.20 3.91
CA LYS A 129 17.10 -7.89 2.67
C LYS A 129 18.62 -7.84 2.48
N HIS A 130 19.22 -6.65 2.63
CA HIS A 130 20.65 -6.43 2.40
C HIS A 130 21.54 -6.66 3.63
N ARG A 131 20.99 -7.22 4.73
CA ARG A 131 21.67 -7.37 6.02
C ARG A 131 22.38 -6.07 6.44
N SER A 132 21.65 -4.97 6.36
CA SER A 132 22.16 -3.62 6.54
C SER A 132 21.32 -2.83 7.54
N THR A 133 21.63 -1.54 7.69
CA THR A 133 20.89 -0.63 8.58
C THR A 133 20.01 0.33 7.78
N VAL A 134 18.90 0.76 8.38
CA VAL A 134 17.96 1.74 7.80
C VAL A 134 18.67 3.02 7.33
N PRO A 135 19.58 3.64 8.10
CA PRO A 135 20.30 4.84 7.65
C PRO A 135 21.21 4.59 6.45
N LYS A 136 21.80 3.40 6.31
CA LYS A 136 22.64 3.04 5.15
C LYS A 136 21.78 2.88 3.89
N MET A 137 20.63 2.21 3.99
CA MET A 137 19.68 2.09 2.89
C MET A 137 19.07 3.43 2.49
N SER A 138 18.74 4.29 3.47
CA SER A 138 18.23 5.64 3.20
C SER A 138 19.26 6.47 2.44
N ARG A 139 20.52 6.48 2.87
CA ARG A 139 21.60 7.19 2.17
C ARG A 139 21.84 6.66 0.75
N LYS A 140 21.84 5.33 0.58
CA LYS A 140 22.05 4.67 -0.72
C LYS A 140 21.02 5.08 -1.76
N TYR A 141 19.75 5.15 -1.37
CA TYR A 141 18.63 5.37 -2.30
C TYR A 141 18.04 6.78 -2.21
N LYS A 142 18.62 7.70 -1.42
CA LYS A 142 18.14 9.07 -1.33
C LYS A 142 18.34 9.79 -2.66
N SER A 143 17.28 10.41 -3.15
CA SER A 143 17.30 11.25 -4.34
C SER A 143 16.41 12.48 -4.12
N THR A 144 16.62 13.52 -4.91
CA THR A 144 15.76 14.70 -4.98
C THR A 144 15.20 14.78 -6.38
N ILE A 145 13.89 14.95 -6.48
CA ILE A 145 13.20 15.11 -7.76
C ILE A 145 12.58 16.49 -7.84
N GLU A 146 12.59 17.06 -9.04
CA GLU A 146 11.79 18.23 -9.35
C GLU A 146 10.33 17.83 -9.50
N THR A 147 9.46 18.51 -8.76
CA THR A 147 8.01 18.38 -8.89
C THR A 147 7.42 19.74 -9.25
N PRO A 148 6.19 19.82 -9.79
CA PRO A 148 5.55 21.11 -10.09
C PRO A 148 5.47 22.06 -8.88
N ASP A 149 5.55 21.51 -7.66
CA ASP A 149 5.53 22.24 -6.40
C ASP A 149 6.92 22.52 -5.80
N GLY A 150 7.99 22.26 -6.56
CA GLY A 150 9.39 22.41 -6.14
C GLY A 150 10.11 21.09 -5.86
N PRO A 151 11.39 21.15 -5.46
CA PRO A 151 12.22 19.98 -5.23
C PRO A 151 11.71 19.18 -4.01
N ARG A 152 11.57 17.86 -4.19
CA ARG A 152 11.14 16.95 -3.12
C ARG A 152 12.10 15.79 -2.97
N ARG A 153 12.44 15.49 -1.71
CA ARG A 153 13.21 14.30 -1.35
C ARG A 153 12.36 13.04 -1.55
N CYS A 154 12.96 12.02 -2.13
CA CYS A 154 12.36 10.72 -2.32
C CYS A 154 13.41 9.61 -2.20
N ILE A 155 12.93 8.36 -2.12
CA ILE A 155 13.76 7.17 -2.25
C ILE A 155 13.66 6.71 -3.70
N GLN A 156 14.77 6.62 -4.42
CA GLN A 156 14.82 6.21 -5.83
C GLN A 156 15.71 4.98 -6.02
N VAL A 157 15.20 4.01 -6.77
CA VAL A 157 15.95 2.85 -7.27
C VAL A 157 15.97 2.91 -8.79
N THR A 158 17.16 2.94 -9.37
CA THR A 158 17.38 2.92 -10.82
C THR A 158 17.99 1.58 -11.20
N VAL A 159 17.36 0.87 -12.14
CA VAL A 159 17.88 -0.38 -12.71
C VAL A 159 18.28 -0.12 -14.16
N PRO A 160 19.58 -0.25 -14.51
CA PRO A 160 20.04 -0.08 -15.88
C PRO A 160 19.46 -1.20 -16.77
N ARG A 161 19.33 -0.90 -18.06
CA ARG A 161 18.87 -1.84 -19.08
C ARG A 161 19.90 -1.90 -20.20
N ASP A 162 19.78 -2.93 -21.04
CA ASP A 162 20.57 -3.11 -22.27
C ASP A 162 20.62 -1.83 -23.10
N GLU A 163 21.70 -1.69 -23.87
CA GLU A 163 22.02 -0.49 -24.65
C GLU A 163 20.81 0.02 -25.46
N GLY A 164 20.52 1.32 -25.30
CA GLY A 164 19.42 2.02 -25.97
C GLY A 164 18.07 2.05 -25.22
N LYS A 165 17.86 1.27 -24.15
CA LYS A 165 16.61 1.30 -23.38
C LYS A 165 16.70 2.25 -22.18
N LYS A 166 15.67 3.08 -22.00
CA LYS A 166 15.56 3.94 -20.80
C LYS A 166 15.60 3.08 -19.52
N PRO A 167 16.40 3.48 -18.51
CA PRO A 167 16.51 2.73 -17.27
C PRO A 167 15.17 2.69 -16.54
N LEU A 168 14.96 1.62 -15.79
CA LEU A 168 13.79 1.50 -14.92
C LEU A 168 14.00 2.32 -13.66
N VAL A 169 13.08 3.24 -13.37
CA VAL A 169 13.14 4.09 -12.18
C VAL A 169 11.91 3.86 -11.31
N ALA A 170 12.12 3.34 -10.10
CA ALA A 170 11.12 3.28 -9.05
C ALA A 170 11.39 4.37 -8.02
N ARG A 171 10.35 5.07 -7.59
CA ARG A 171 10.45 6.16 -6.61
C ARG A 171 9.42 5.96 -5.52
N PHE A 172 9.79 6.13 -4.27
CA PHE A 172 8.86 6.27 -3.15
C PHE A 172 8.91 7.69 -2.58
N GLY A 173 7.75 8.32 -2.41
CA GLY A 173 7.62 9.73 -2.04
C GLY A 173 7.50 10.62 -3.27
N GLY A 174 7.90 11.89 -3.14
CA GLY A 174 7.82 12.86 -4.24
C GLY A 174 6.41 13.25 -4.66
N ILE A 175 5.38 12.81 -3.93
CA ILE A 175 3.98 13.20 -4.16
C ILE A 175 3.67 14.42 -3.29
N SER A 176 3.10 15.46 -3.90
CA SER A 176 2.67 16.65 -3.17
C SER A 176 1.38 16.37 -2.43
N LEU A 177 1.40 16.48 -1.10
CA LEU A 177 0.20 16.39 -0.25
C LEU A 177 -0.49 17.76 -0.15
N LYS A 178 -0.76 18.36 -1.32
CA LYS A 178 -1.54 19.58 -1.44
C LYS A 178 -2.91 19.23 -1.98
N ARG A 179 -3.95 19.84 -1.40
CA ARG A 179 -5.32 19.63 -1.85
C ARG A 179 -5.47 20.10 -3.30
N GLN A 180 -6.10 19.28 -4.12
CA GLN A 180 -6.53 19.64 -5.47
C GLN A 180 -8.06 19.69 -5.51
N ARG A 181 -8.63 20.79 -6.01
CA ARG A 181 -10.10 20.96 -6.07
C ARG A 181 -10.74 20.16 -7.22
N THR A 182 -9.98 19.94 -8.29
CA THR A 182 -10.39 19.22 -9.50
C THR A 182 -9.46 18.01 -9.71
N ALA A 183 -9.43 17.09 -8.74
CA ALA A 183 -8.61 15.90 -8.83
C ALA A 183 -9.25 14.89 -9.81
N VAL A 184 -8.59 14.61 -10.93
CA VAL A 184 -8.95 13.51 -11.82
C VAL A 184 -8.33 12.22 -11.26
N LEU A 185 -9.13 11.18 -11.03
CA LEU A 185 -8.62 9.90 -10.55
C LEU A 185 -7.90 9.16 -11.68
N THR A 186 -6.56 9.24 -11.71
CA THR A 186 -5.76 8.46 -12.66
C THR A 186 -5.38 7.11 -12.08
N ASP A 187 -6.06 6.05 -12.53
CA ASP A 187 -5.70 4.66 -12.21
C ASP A 187 -4.50 4.22 -13.07
N ILE A 188 -3.31 4.48 -12.54
CA ILE A 188 -2.04 4.03 -13.12
C ILE A 188 -1.64 2.76 -12.38
N ARG A 189 -1.63 1.64 -13.11
CA ARG A 189 -1.09 0.37 -12.61
C ARG A 189 0.40 0.52 -12.36
N PRO A 190 0.93 0.07 -11.20
CA PRO A 190 2.37 0.05 -10.98
C PRO A 190 3.08 -0.76 -12.06
N VAL A 191 4.16 -0.20 -12.60
CA VAL A 191 5.15 -1.01 -13.31
C VAL A 191 5.86 -1.85 -12.27
N MET A 192 5.36 -3.06 -12.04
CA MET A 192 6.09 -4.08 -11.28
C MET A 192 7.27 -4.55 -12.13
N ALA A 193 8.38 -5.01 -11.53
CA ALA A 193 9.49 -5.63 -12.29
C ALA A 193 9.11 -6.95 -12.99
N SER A 194 7.82 -7.24 -13.12
CA SER A 194 7.22 -8.26 -14.00
C SER A 194 7.70 -8.18 -15.46
N MET A 195 8.42 -7.12 -15.86
CA MET A 195 9.07 -7.06 -17.18
C MET A 195 10.50 -7.62 -17.21
N LYS A 196 11.07 -8.09 -16.10
CA LYS A 196 12.11 -9.13 -16.21
C LYS A 196 11.35 -10.44 -16.45
N ARG A 197 11.43 -10.98 -17.67
CA ARG A 197 10.93 -12.33 -18.02
C ARG A 197 11.40 -13.43 -17.04
N ASN A 198 12.40 -13.14 -16.22
CA ASN A 198 13.12 -14.06 -15.35
C ASN A 198 12.89 -13.84 -13.84
N GLU A 199 11.88 -13.09 -13.39
CA GLU A 199 11.64 -12.92 -11.93
C GLU A 199 11.46 -14.27 -11.22
N LEU A 200 10.67 -15.18 -11.81
CA LEU A 200 10.51 -16.54 -11.28
C LEU A 200 11.85 -17.28 -11.22
N ILE A 201 12.68 -17.16 -12.27
CA ILE A 201 14.00 -17.77 -12.35
C ILE A 201 14.91 -17.22 -11.25
N HIS A 202 14.94 -15.90 -11.04
CA HIS A 202 15.74 -15.31 -9.96
C HIS A 202 15.28 -15.75 -8.56
N ARG A 203 13.98 -15.98 -8.36
CA ARG A 203 13.47 -16.51 -7.08
C ARG A 203 13.81 -17.99 -6.91
N LEU A 204 13.82 -18.78 -7.98
CA LEU A 204 14.32 -20.16 -7.97
C LEU A 204 15.82 -20.21 -7.66
N LEU A 205 16.61 -19.37 -8.34
CA LEU A 205 18.05 -19.22 -8.11
C LEU A 205 18.41 -18.65 -6.74
N ALA A 206 17.45 -18.04 -6.03
CA ALA A 206 17.65 -17.63 -4.65
C ALA A 206 17.70 -18.82 -3.68
N GLU A 207 17.40 -20.05 -4.16
CA GLU A 207 17.53 -21.32 -3.43
C GLU A 207 16.89 -21.30 -2.04
N CYS A 208 15.76 -20.61 -1.88
CA CYS A 208 15.07 -20.50 -0.61
C CYS A 208 13.56 -20.64 -0.79
N CYS A 209 12.95 -21.51 0.02
CA CYS A 209 11.51 -21.64 0.13
C CYS A 209 10.89 -20.33 0.67
N GLU A 210 9.89 -19.79 -0.05
CA GLU A 210 9.23 -18.54 0.30
C GLU A 210 8.30 -18.64 1.53
N ILE A 211 8.07 -19.86 2.03
CA ILE A 211 7.26 -20.14 3.22
C ILE A 211 8.15 -20.46 4.43
N CYS A 212 9.04 -21.46 4.31
CA CYS A 212 9.78 -22.02 5.44
C CYS A 212 11.30 -21.84 5.35
N GLU A 213 11.82 -21.11 4.35
CA GLU A 213 13.25 -20.84 4.14
C GLU A 213 14.15 -22.07 3.89
N ALA A 214 13.57 -23.27 3.77
CA ALA A 214 14.31 -24.48 3.37
C ALA A 214 14.97 -24.29 1.99
N ARG A 215 16.20 -24.80 1.84
CA ARG A 215 16.99 -24.67 0.61
C ARG A 215 16.98 -25.91 -0.28
N THR A 216 16.28 -26.95 0.15
CA THR A 216 16.29 -28.26 -0.52
C THR A 216 15.01 -28.47 -1.32
N ASN A 217 15.15 -29.13 -2.47
CA ASN A 217 14.06 -29.63 -3.33
C ASN A 217 12.95 -28.59 -3.56
N LEU A 218 13.31 -27.49 -4.24
CA LEU A 218 12.40 -26.39 -4.54
C LEU A 218 11.57 -26.67 -5.78
N GLU A 219 10.27 -26.41 -5.66
CA GLU A 219 9.25 -26.58 -6.69
C GLU A 219 8.44 -25.27 -6.82
N VAL A 220 7.87 -25.05 -8.01
CA VAL A 220 7.02 -23.89 -8.28
C VAL A 220 5.57 -24.27 -8.12
N HIS A 221 4.94 -23.79 -7.05
CA HIS A 221 3.50 -23.86 -6.91
C HIS A 221 2.85 -22.72 -7.70
N HIS A 222 1.90 -23.04 -8.57
CA HIS A 222 1.22 -22.06 -9.42
C HIS A 222 -0.30 -22.18 -9.32
N ILE A 223 -0.99 -21.05 -9.40
CA ILE A 223 -2.44 -20.94 -9.47
C ILE A 223 -2.88 -20.26 -10.77
N ARG A 224 -4.08 -20.58 -11.24
CA ARG A 224 -4.60 -20.05 -12.51
C ARG A 224 -4.92 -18.56 -12.43
N ARG A 225 -5.66 -18.12 -11.39
CA ARG A 225 -6.03 -16.72 -11.16
C ARG A 225 -5.89 -16.35 -9.68
N LEU A 226 -5.50 -15.11 -9.39
CA LEU A 226 -5.45 -14.59 -8.01
C LEU A 226 -6.82 -14.58 -7.33
N ALA A 227 -7.90 -14.49 -8.11
CA ALA A 227 -9.27 -14.58 -7.58
C ALA A 227 -9.55 -15.96 -6.97
N ASP A 228 -8.90 -17.02 -7.46
CA ASP A 228 -9.12 -18.40 -7.01
C ASP A 228 -8.61 -18.63 -5.56
N LEU A 229 -7.85 -17.68 -5.00
CA LEU A 229 -7.43 -17.64 -3.60
C LEU A 229 -8.59 -17.34 -2.63
N ASN A 230 -9.67 -16.73 -3.13
CA ASN A 230 -10.84 -16.36 -2.33
C ASN A 230 -11.98 -17.35 -2.60
N ARG A 231 -11.89 -18.56 -2.04
CA ARG A 231 -13.01 -19.51 -2.08
C ARG A 231 -14.06 -19.14 -1.02
N PRO A 232 -15.35 -18.98 -1.40
CA PRO A 232 -16.42 -18.77 -0.43
C PRO A 232 -16.48 -19.95 0.54
N GLY A 233 -16.70 -19.71 1.83
CA GLY A 233 -16.93 -20.76 2.84
C GLY A 233 -15.75 -21.13 3.74
N ARG A 234 -14.50 -20.75 3.42
CA ARG A 234 -13.37 -20.93 4.37
C ARG A 234 -13.32 -19.78 5.39
N ARG A 235 -13.49 -20.10 6.67
CA ARG A 235 -13.34 -19.13 7.79
C ARG A 235 -11.88 -18.70 7.99
N GLU A 236 -10.92 -19.61 7.81
CA GLU A 236 -9.48 -19.30 7.90
C GLU A 236 -8.77 -19.62 6.59
N LYS A 237 -8.00 -18.64 6.11
CA LYS A 237 -7.19 -18.80 4.90
C LYS A 237 -5.82 -19.36 5.29
N PRO A 238 -5.32 -20.39 4.59
CA PRO A 238 -3.98 -20.91 4.82
C PRO A 238 -2.89 -19.83 4.66
N ALA A 239 -1.77 -20.02 5.35
CA ALA A 239 -0.64 -19.08 5.34
C ALA A 239 -0.13 -18.77 3.92
N TRP A 240 -0.07 -19.77 3.04
CA TRP A 240 0.33 -19.61 1.64
C TRP A 240 -0.66 -18.75 0.83
N VAL A 241 -1.97 -18.83 1.11
CA VAL A 241 -3.01 -18.00 0.46
C VAL A 241 -2.81 -16.54 0.83
N HIS A 242 -2.54 -16.27 2.11
CA HIS A 242 -2.18 -14.92 2.56
C HIS A 242 -0.91 -14.41 1.89
N LEU A 243 0.12 -15.25 1.78
CA LEU A 243 1.38 -14.89 1.13
C LEU A 243 1.18 -14.53 -0.34
N MET A 244 0.47 -15.37 -1.11
CA MET A 244 0.16 -15.09 -2.52
C MET A 244 -0.67 -13.82 -2.69
N ALA A 245 -1.70 -13.61 -1.86
CA ALA A 245 -2.54 -12.42 -1.89
C ALA A 245 -1.75 -11.15 -1.56
N MET A 246 -0.89 -11.20 -0.53
CA MET A 246 -0.01 -10.09 -0.17
C MET A 246 1.01 -9.78 -1.26
N ARG A 247 1.59 -10.80 -1.90
CA ARG A 247 2.53 -10.63 -3.01
C ARG A 247 1.85 -10.20 -4.30
N ARG A 248 0.56 -10.49 -4.46
CA ARG A 248 -0.20 -10.38 -5.72
C ARG A 248 0.48 -11.15 -6.86
N ARG A 249 0.97 -12.36 -6.56
CA ARG A 249 1.62 -13.26 -7.53
C ARG A 249 0.90 -14.60 -7.60
N LYS A 250 0.85 -15.15 -8.82
CA LYS A 250 0.26 -16.48 -9.09
C LYS A 250 1.21 -17.64 -8.84
N THR A 251 2.47 -17.37 -8.52
CA THR A 251 3.51 -18.40 -8.34
C THR A 251 4.26 -18.20 -7.04
N LEU A 252 4.48 -19.30 -6.30
CA LEU A 252 5.34 -19.39 -5.13
C LEU A 252 6.47 -20.38 -5.40
N VAL A 253 7.68 -20.07 -4.95
CA VAL A 253 8.81 -21.00 -4.94
C VAL A 253 8.89 -21.62 -3.55
N ILE A 254 8.69 -22.92 -3.43
CA ILE A 254 8.54 -23.60 -2.14
C ILE A 254 9.24 -24.96 -2.15
N CYS A 255 9.62 -25.49 -0.99
CA CYS A 255 10.15 -26.85 -0.92
C CYS A 255 9.06 -27.90 -1.10
N ARG A 256 9.43 -29.11 -1.52
CA ARG A 256 8.52 -30.24 -1.72
C ARG A 256 7.57 -30.48 -0.54
N ARG A 257 8.06 -30.43 0.70
CA ARG A 257 7.22 -30.57 1.91
C ARG A 257 6.10 -29.54 1.95
N CYS A 258 6.43 -28.26 1.74
CA CYS A 258 5.42 -27.20 1.69
C CYS A 258 4.48 -27.35 0.49
N HIS A 259 4.95 -27.90 -0.63
CA HIS A 259 4.09 -28.15 -1.78
C HIS A 259 3.07 -29.25 -1.50
N GLU A 260 3.50 -30.35 -0.89
CA GLU A 260 2.64 -31.44 -0.41
C GLU A 260 1.63 -30.92 0.62
N ASP A 261 2.06 -30.08 1.58
CA ASP A 261 1.16 -29.47 2.57
C ASP A 261 0.07 -28.60 1.92
N ILE A 262 0.39 -27.87 0.84
CA ILE A 262 -0.58 -27.06 0.10
C ILE A 262 -1.62 -27.94 -0.58
N HIS A 263 -1.19 -29.02 -1.25
CA HIS A 263 -2.09 -29.95 -1.94
C HIS A 263 -2.94 -30.78 -0.97
N ALA A 264 -2.36 -31.14 0.18
CA ALA A 264 -3.04 -31.89 1.25
C ALA A 264 -3.91 -31.00 2.16
N GLU A 265 -4.01 -29.71 1.87
CA GLU A 265 -4.73 -28.70 2.67
C GLU A 265 -4.30 -28.61 4.15
N ARG A 266 -3.05 -28.98 4.45
CA ARG A 266 -2.47 -28.95 5.80
C ARG A 266 -1.98 -27.54 6.17
N PRO A 267 -1.84 -27.23 7.47
CA PRO A 267 -1.29 -25.95 7.91
C PRO A 267 0.18 -25.82 7.48
N THR A 268 0.46 -24.95 6.53
CA THR A 268 1.84 -24.56 6.19
C THR A 268 2.44 -23.71 7.31
N ALA A 269 3.76 -23.83 7.54
CA ALA A 269 4.49 -22.98 8.47
C ALA A 269 4.17 -21.48 8.27
N ALA A 270 4.09 -20.73 9.38
CA ALA A 270 3.75 -19.31 9.32
C ALA A 270 4.81 -18.51 8.54
N PRO A 271 4.42 -17.68 7.56
CA PRO A 271 5.37 -16.84 6.84
C PRO A 271 6.00 -15.83 7.81
N ARG A 272 7.25 -15.47 7.53
CA ARG A 272 8.02 -14.53 8.34
C ARG A 272 7.27 -13.20 8.51
N LYS A 273 7.05 -12.78 9.76
CA LYS A 273 6.49 -11.46 10.12
C LYS A 273 7.48 -10.34 9.80
#